data_AF-A0A8H6XED6-F1
#
_entry.id   AF-A0A8H6XED6-F1
#
_cell.length_a   1.000
_cell.length_b   1.000
_cell.length_c   1.000
_cell.angle_alpha   90.00
_cell.angle_beta   90.00
_cell.angle_gamma   90.00
#
_symmetry.space_group_name_H-M   'P 1'
#
loop_
_entity.id
_entity.type
_entity.pdbx_description
1 polymer ?
#
loop_
_entity_poly.entity_id
_entity_poly.type
_entity_poly.pdbx_seq_one_letter_code
_entity_poly.pdbx_strand_id
1 'polypeptide(L)'
;MVNQSGANGHYNGTRPPDSVLGPALHDYSKRTLLLNQRLAYLTKDFGYTIGLTTLKKLNREFKVKTVKKPPPDHISATLVAEVMMNNVSSRNGPRTIQTQISLQHGVKIPRDTVRRVMLDLDPDGAEARFPGCRRQPKQRGHLTDTGVFYELHFDGHEKLNFKALRMGPVGIDIYGARCHSSSKMVKFLVVPNARCSSTVGHYYLDLVEQHGVFVQATVDGGSETGELYAAHVALRQQCMPDITVEDAPAFVALKSTDNIPIESSWHLFTNYVGLDIKQIILLGKSLNYFHPSFQLHIDLFNWLWPKIVQLSLDEFVEYWNNHKIRTQRNKLLPSGFSPNYICDFPESFGLVDFSVPAPQDFVDALRQNIPKPRDECYRWVSDEFDARAWEVYEHIGAPKLMLTEGWTIFCQMLPHFC
;
A
#
# COMPACT_ATOMS: atom_id res chain seq x y z
N MET A 1 49.62 -32.39 49.80
CA MET A 1 50.13 -32.12 48.44
C MET A 1 48.98 -31.58 47.61
N VAL A 2 49.23 -30.43 47.01
CA VAL A 2 48.25 -29.57 46.35
C VAL A 2 47.98 -30.12 44.95
N ASN A 3 46.72 -30.34 44.59
CA ASN A 3 46.34 -30.60 43.20
C ASN A 3 46.07 -29.24 42.53
N GLN A 4 47.14 -28.60 42.08
CA GLN A 4 47.18 -27.21 41.62
C GLN A 4 47.07 -27.17 40.08
N SER A 5 45.97 -27.65 39.51
CA SER A 5 45.56 -27.38 38.11
C SER A 5 44.32 -28.19 37.70
N GLY A 6 43.19 -27.94 38.36
CA GLY A 6 41.86 -28.32 37.84
C GLY A 6 41.39 -27.34 36.75
N ALA A 7 42.14 -27.22 35.65
CA ALA A 7 41.77 -26.36 34.53
C ALA A 7 40.80 -27.08 33.57
N ASN A 8 39.59 -27.37 34.03
CA ASN A 8 38.47 -27.82 33.18
C ASN A 8 37.49 -26.68 32.87
N GLY A 9 38.03 -25.51 32.54
CA GLY A 9 37.26 -24.38 32.08
C GLY A 9 38.03 -23.64 31.01
N HIS A 10 37.74 -23.89 29.73
CA HIS A 10 38.18 -22.98 28.69
C HIS A 10 37.66 -21.58 29.06
N TYR A 11 38.58 -20.62 29.19
CA TYR A 11 38.22 -19.22 29.37
C TYR A 11 37.45 -18.76 28.11
N ASN A 12 36.13 -18.70 28.22
CA ASN A 12 35.21 -18.39 27.12
C ASN A 12 35.16 -16.87 26.80
N GLY A 13 36.09 -16.09 27.33
CA GLY A 13 36.07 -14.63 27.30
C GLY A 13 35.03 -14.03 28.27
N THR A 14 35.05 -12.70 28.38
CA THR A 14 34.05 -11.94 29.16
C THR A 14 32.81 -11.69 28.31
N ARG A 15 31.62 -12.00 28.81
CA ARG A 15 30.35 -11.66 28.12
C ARG A 15 30.28 -10.14 27.93
N PRO A 16 30.14 -9.63 26.70
CA PRO A 16 29.95 -8.20 26.47
C PRO A 16 28.66 -7.71 27.13
N PRO A 17 28.56 -6.41 27.50
CA PRO A 17 27.31 -5.83 27.96
C PRO A 17 26.17 -6.08 26.98
N ASP A 18 24.96 -6.31 27.50
CA ASP A 18 23.79 -6.64 26.69
C ASP A 18 23.41 -5.52 25.70
N SER A 19 23.74 -4.27 26.03
CA SER A 19 23.61 -3.10 25.16
C SER A 19 24.47 -3.17 23.88
N VAL A 20 25.51 -4.01 23.87
CA VAL A 20 26.41 -4.22 22.73
C VAL A 20 26.14 -5.57 22.07
N LEU A 21 25.95 -6.61 22.89
CA LEU A 21 25.74 -7.98 22.41
C LEU A 21 24.42 -8.13 21.65
N GLY A 22 23.33 -7.52 22.13
CA GLY A 22 22.03 -7.55 21.46
C GLY A 22 22.08 -6.99 20.04
N PRO A 23 22.51 -5.73 19.84
CA PRO A 23 22.67 -5.15 18.51
C PRO A 23 23.59 -5.95 17.58
N ALA A 24 24.71 -6.49 18.09
CA ALA A 24 25.63 -7.31 17.30
C ALA A 24 24.95 -8.59 16.76
N LEU A 25 24.17 -9.29 17.60
CA LEU A 25 23.45 -10.49 17.18
C LEU A 25 22.36 -10.19 16.13
N HIS A 26 21.71 -9.03 16.22
CA HIS A 26 20.78 -8.54 15.20
C HIS A 26 21.51 -8.22 13.89
N ASP A 27 22.67 -7.56 13.93
CA ASP A 27 23.50 -7.30 12.75
C ASP A 27 23.97 -8.59 12.06
N TYR A 28 24.49 -9.54 12.83
CA TYR A 28 24.90 -10.85 12.29
C TYR A 28 23.73 -11.58 11.62
N SER A 29 22.52 -11.43 12.18
CA SER A 29 21.32 -11.94 11.53
C SER A 29 21.00 -11.18 10.26
N LYS A 30 21.00 -9.84 10.29
CA LYS A 30 20.78 -8.95 9.14
C LYS A 30 21.68 -9.30 7.96
N ARG A 31 22.96 -9.60 8.24
CA ARG A 31 23.99 -10.05 7.28
C ARG A 31 23.85 -11.49 6.79
N THR A 32 22.80 -12.21 7.17
CA THR A 32 22.54 -13.62 6.79
C THR A 32 23.62 -14.63 7.20
N LEU A 33 24.40 -14.33 8.24
CA LEU A 33 25.48 -15.21 8.71
C LEU A 33 24.93 -16.51 9.30
N LEU A 34 25.56 -17.63 8.91
CA LEU A 34 25.32 -18.95 9.49
C LEU A 34 25.73 -18.97 10.97
N LEU A 35 25.12 -19.82 11.78
CA LEU A 35 25.38 -19.85 13.23
C LEU A 35 26.87 -20.01 13.57
N ASN A 36 27.59 -20.88 12.85
CA ASN A 36 29.04 -21.06 13.04
C ASN A 36 29.85 -19.80 12.69
N GLN A 37 29.42 -19.03 11.68
CA GLN A 37 30.05 -17.77 11.33
C GLN A 37 29.78 -16.71 12.41
N ARG A 38 28.58 -16.67 12.99
CA ARG A 38 28.28 -15.78 14.12
C ARG A 38 29.19 -16.05 15.31
N LEU A 39 29.47 -17.32 15.61
CA LEU A 39 30.44 -17.69 16.65
C LEU A 39 31.83 -17.14 16.35
N ALA A 40 32.31 -17.29 15.11
CA ALA A 40 33.61 -16.74 14.70
C ALA A 40 33.66 -15.20 14.82
N TYR A 41 32.58 -14.50 14.46
CA TYR A 41 32.48 -13.05 14.64
C TYR A 41 32.39 -12.63 16.11
N LEU A 42 31.68 -13.37 16.97
CA LEU A 42 31.66 -13.11 18.41
C LEU A 42 33.06 -13.25 19.05
N THR A 43 33.81 -14.28 18.66
CA THR A 43 35.19 -14.45 19.10
C THR A 43 36.09 -13.33 18.56
N LYS A 44 35.94 -12.94 17.29
CA LYS A 44 36.77 -11.89 16.68
C LYS A 44 36.50 -10.50 17.23
N ASP A 45 35.22 -10.12 17.32
CA ASP A 45 34.81 -8.74 17.61
C ASP A 45 34.83 -8.46 19.12
N PHE A 46 34.60 -9.49 19.95
CA PHE A 46 34.43 -9.33 21.39
C PHE A 46 35.29 -10.27 22.25
N GLY A 47 36.10 -11.14 21.64
CA GLY A 47 36.83 -12.18 22.38
C GLY A 47 35.91 -13.21 23.04
N TYR A 48 34.61 -13.24 22.69
CA TYR A 48 33.60 -14.02 23.39
C TYR A 48 33.34 -15.34 22.67
N THR A 49 33.86 -16.43 23.24
CA THR A 49 33.85 -17.76 22.62
C THR A 49 32.80 -18.64 23.28
N ILE A 50 31.71 -18.93 22.57
CA ILE A 50 30.58 -19.70 23.09
C ILE A 50 30.19 -20.86 22.18
N GLY A 51 29.47 -21.85 22.73
CA GLY A 51 28.89 -22.94 21.96
C GLY A 51 27.58 -22.57 21.25
N LEU A 52 27.17 -23.38 20.27
CA LEU A 52 25.93 -23.21 19.50
C LEU A 52 24.67 -23.15 20.37
N THR A 53 24.62 -23.93 21.45
CA THR A 53 23.48 -23.96 22.38
C THR A 53 23.31 -22.60 23.07
N THR A 54 24.41 -22.03 23.55
CA THR A 54 24.44 -20.69 24.18
C THR A 54 24.06 -19.61 23.18
N LEU A 55 24.58 -19.66 21.94
CA LEU A 55 24.19 -18.72 20.89
C LEU A 55 22.69 -18.78 20.58
N LYS A 56 22.09 -19.97 20.53
CA LYS A 56 20.64 -20.15 20.33
C LYS A 56 19.83 -19.58 21.51
N LYS A 57 20.33 -19.72 22.74
CA LYS A 57 19.72 -19.13 23.95
C LYS A 57 19.75 -17.60 23.88
N LEU A 58 20.91 -17.01 23.58
CA LEU A 58 21.08 -15.56 23.43
C LEU A 58 20.20 -15.00 22.29
N ASN A 59 20.15 -15.67 21.14
CA ASN A 59 19.25 -15.26 20.05
C ASN A 59 17.77 -15.23 20.48
N ARG A 60 17.36 -16.12 21.39
CA ARG A 60 15.99 -16.12 21.94
C ARG A 60 15.79 -14.98 22.93
N GLU A 61 16.75 -14.77 23.82
CA GLU A 61 16.79 -13.68 24.82
C GLU A 61 16.68 -12.31 24.15
N PHE A 62 17.49 -12.06 23.11
CA PHE A 62 17.51 -10.81 22.35
C PHE A 62 16.47 -10.74 21.22
N LYS A 63 15.56 -11.73 21.11
CA LYS A 63 14.51 -11.79 20.09
C LYS A 63 15.04 -11.62 18.65
N VAL A 64 16.19 -12.23 18.35
CA VAL A 64 16.82 -12.17 17.04
C VAL A 64 15.94 -12.87 16.00
N LYS A 65 15.57 -12.15 14.94
CA LYS A 65 14.67 -12.65 13.89
C LYS A 65 15.26 -13.86 13.16
N THR A 66 14.42 -14.86 12.88
CA THR A 66 14.80 -16.11 12.19
C THR A 66 13.77 -16.49 11.13
N VAL A 67 14.20 -17.24 10.11
CA VAL A 67 13.30 -17.74 9.04
C VAL A 67 12.20 -18.67 9.53
N LYS A 68 12.30 -19.22 10.75
CA LYS A 68 11.28 -20.09 11.35
C LYS A 68 10.07 -19.32 11.89
N LYS A 69 10.17 -18.00 11.99
CA LYS A 69 9.09 -17.09 12.36
C LYS A 69 9.02 -15.98 11.32
N PRO A 70 8.64 -16.29 10.08
CA PRO A 70 8.48 -15.27 9.06
C PRO A 70 7.40 -14.27 9.45
N PRO A 71 7.43 -13.05 8.91
CA PRO A 71 6.24 -12.22 8.93
C PRO A 71 5.12 -12.89 8.13
N PRO A 72 3.85 -12.49 8.34
CA PRO A 72 2.71 -12.95 7.54
C PRO A 72 2.98 -12.94 6.04
N ASP A 73 2.33 -13.85 5.30
CA ASP A 73 2.61 -14.09 3.88
C ASP A 73 2.42 -12.84 3.02
N HIS A 74 1.47 -11.95 3.32
CA HIS A 74 1.32 -10.69 2.61
C HIS A 74 2.48 -9.72 2.85
N ILE A 75 2.91 -9.51 4.11
CA ILE A 75 4.09 -8.68 4.40
C ILE A 75 5.32 -9.27 3.70
N SER A 76 5.42 -10.60 3.67
CA SER A 76 6.46 -11.28 2.92
C SER A 76 6.36 -10.99 1.42
N ALA A 77 5.16 -11.04 0.84
CA ALA A 77 4.91 -10.77 -0.57
C ALA A 77 5.22 -9.31 -0.93
N THR A 78 4.73 -8.36 -0.13
CA THR A 78 5.01 -6.93 -0.21
C THR A 78 6.51 -6.64 -0.20
N LEU A 79 7.24 -7.16 0.79
CA LEU A 79 8.70 -6.96 0.89
C LEU A 79 9.46 -7.56 -0.29
N VAL A 80 9.00 -8.72 -0.80
CA VAL A 80 9.57 -9.32 -2.00
C VAL A 80 9.30 -8.47 -3.23
N ALA A 81 8.06 -7.97 -3.40
CA ALA A 81 7.67 -7.08 -4.49
C ALA A 81 8.51 -5.79 -4.46
N GLU A 82 8.63 -5.12 -3.31
CA GLU A 82 9.42 -3.89 -3.13
C GLU A 82 10.88 -4.08 -3.55
N VAL A 83 11.52 -5.16 -3.10
CA VAL A 83 12.91 -5.47 -3.49
C VAL A 83 13.02 -5.86 -4.96
N MET A 84 12.01 -6.51 -5.53
CA MET A 84 11.94 -6.79 -6.97
C MET A 84 11.71 -5.53 -7.81
N MET A 85 10.99 -4.52 -7.31
CA MET A 85 10.81 -3.21 -7.96
C MET A 85 12.17 -2.52 -8.12
N ASN A 86 12.97 -2.52 -7.06
CA ASN A 86 14.32 -1.97 -7.08
C ASN A 86 15.30 -2.78 -7.95
N ASN A 87 14.94 -4.00 -8.34
CA ASN A 87 15.70 -4.81 -9.28
C ASN A 87 15.11 -4.77 -10.70
N VAL A 88 15.33 -3.63 -11.38
CA VAL A 88 14.87 -3.36 -12.75
C VAL A 88 15.31 -4.45 -13.76
N SER A 89 16.41 -5.15 -13.48
CA SER A 89 16.97 -6.14 -14.40
C SER A 89 16.33 -7.54 -14.32
N SER A 90 15.55 -7.83 -13.27
CA SER A 90 15.02 -9.16 -12.89
C SER A 90 16.07 -10.29 -12.81
N ARG A 91 17.38 -9.96 -12.73
CA ARG A 91 18.48 -10.94 -12.73
C ARG A 91 18.72 -11.61 -11.38
N ASN A 92 18.25 -11.03 -10.28
CA ASN A 92 18.53 -11.58 -8.94
C ASN A 92 17.60 -12.76 -8.70
N GLY A 93 18.19 -13.92 -8.38
CA GLY A 93 17.41 -15.08 -7.99
C GLY A 93 16.86 -14.96 -6.56
N PRO A 94 15.99 -15.91 -6.14
CA PRO A 94 15.32 -15.89 -4.84
C PRO A 94 16.25 -15.75 -3.63
N ARG A 95 17.46 -16.33 -3.69
CA ARG A 95 18.44 -16.21 -2.60
C ARG A 95 19.01 -14.79 -2.48
N THR A 96 19.22 -14.12 -3.59
CA THR A 96 19.73 -12.73 -3.59
C THR A 96 18.66 -11.77 -3.10
N ILE A 97 17.41 -11.92 -3.56
CA ILE A 97 16.26 -11.14 -3.09
C ILE A 97 16.07 -11.36 -1.57
N GLN A 98 16.10 -12.61 -1.10
CA GLN A 98 16.05 -12.94 0.33
C GLN A 98 17.14 -12.21 1.15
N THR A 99 18.37 -12.16 0.65
CA THR A 99 19.48 -11.44 1.31
C THR A 99 19.24 -9.94 1.30
N GLN A 100 18.76 -9.36 0.20
CA GLN A 100 18.44 -7.94 0.11
C GLN A 100 17.35 -7.54 1.11
N ILE A 101 16.26 -8.32 1.22
CA ILE A 101 15.20 -8.10 2.20
C ILE A 101 15.76 -8.10 3.62
N SER A 102 16.63 -9.08 3.92
CA SER A 102 17.29 -9.18 5.21
C SER A 102 18.19 -7.98 5.50
N LEU A 103 18.91 -7.46 4.52
CA LEU A 103 19.82 -6.32 4.68
C LEU A 103 19.07 -4.98 4.76
N GLN A 104 18.00 -4.80 3.99
CA GLN A 104 17.27 -3.53 3.93
C GLN A 104 16.29 -3.40 5.09
N HIS A 105 15.50 -4.45 5.35
CA HIS A 105 14.39 -4.40 6.31
C HIS A 105 14.69 -5.15 7.61
N GLY A 106 15.81 -5.89 7.69
CA GLY A 106 16.12 -6.71 8.87
C GLY A 106 15.15 -7.88 9.07
N VAL A 107 14.40 -8.25 8.04
CA VAL A 107 13.34 -9.28 8.11
C VAL A 107 13.85 -10.60 7.50
N LYS A 108 13.37 -11.73 8.04
CA LYS A 108 13.75 -13.07 7.59
C LYS A 108 12.55 -13.79 6.97
N ILE A 109 12.59 -13.94 5.66
CA ILE A 109 11.58 -14.68 4.88
C ILE A 109 12.20 -15.97 4.35
N PRO A 110 11.54 -17.14 4.43
CA PRO A 110 11.97 -18.38 3.80
C PRO A 110 12.21 -18.22 2.30
N ARG A 111 13.23 -18.90 1.77
CA ARG A 111 13.56 -18.84 0.33
C ARG A 111 12.39 -19.30 -0.53
N ASP A 112 11.66 -20.31 -0.08
CA ASP A 112 10.56 -20.89 -0.86
C ASP A 112 9.37 -19.93 -0.94
N THR A 113 9.06 -19.20 0.15
CA THR A 113 8.09 -18.09 0.13
C THR A 113 8.53 -17.00 -0.85
N VAL A 114 9.81 -16.58 -0.80
CA VAL A 114 10.35 -15.59 -1.75
C VAL A 114 10.23 -16.10 -3.19
N ARG A 115 10.56 -17.37 -3.44
CA ARG A 115 10.48 -17.97 -4.77
C ARG A 115 9.04 -18.02 -5.28
N ARG A 116 8.09 -18.43 -4.45
CA ARG A 116 6.66 -18.50 -4.79
C ARG A 116 6.17 -17.12 -5.20
N VAL A 117 6.34 -16.12 -4.34
CA VAL A 117 5.97 -14.73 -4.66
C VAL A 117 6.68 -14.23 -5.93
N MET A 118 7.98 -14.51 -6.10
CA MET A 118 8.68 -14.10 -7.32
C MET A 118 8.10 -14.72 -8.60
N LEU A 119 7.59 -15.94 -8.54
CA LEU A 119 6.95 -16.61 -9.68
C LEU A 119 5.55 -16.06 -9.92
N ASP A 120 4.81 -15.77 -8.86
CA ASP A 120 3.47 -15.18 -8.93
C ASP A 120 3.52 -13.76 -9.55
N LEU A 121 4.57 -12.99 -9.24
CA LEU A 121 4.72 -11.59 -9.67
C LEU A 121 5.43 -11.40 -11.02
N ASP A 122 6.39 -12.28 -11.36
CA ASP A 122 7.20 -12.19 -12.57
C ASP A 122 7.50 -13.62 -13.08
N PRO A 123 6.48 -14.33 -13.61
CA PRO A 123 6.64 -15.69 -14.11
C PRO A 123 7.72 -15.76 -15.20
N ASP A 124 7.74 -14.76 -16.10
CA ASP A 124 8.75 -14.59 -17.15
C ASP A 124 10.15 -14.33 -16.59
N GLY A 125 10.25 -13.69 -15.42
CA GLY A 125 11.52 -13.39 -14.76
C GLY A 125 12.33 -14.64 -14.44
N ALA A 126 11.68 -15.78 -14.18
CA ALA A 126 12.37 -17.05 -13.99
C ALA A 126 12.95 -17.62 -15.30
N GLU A 127 12.18 -17.58 -16.38
CA GLU A 127 12.62 -17.98 -17.72
C GLU A 127 13.74 -17.08 -18.24
N ALA A 128 13.64 -15.77 -18.03
CA ALA A 128 14.67 -14.80 -18.40
C ALA A 128 16.02 -15.02 -17.68
N ARG A 129 16.04 -15.77 -16.58
CA ARG A 129 17.27 -16.16 -15.85
C ARG A 129 17.89 -17.47 -16.36
N PHE A 130 17.18 -18.25 -17.19
CA PHE A 130 17.75 -19.48 -17.74
C PHE A 130 18.91 -19.18 -18.69
N PRO A 131 20.07 -19.86 -18.54
CA PRO A 131 21.19 -19.69 -19.45
C PRO A 131 20.77 -19.98 -20.90
N GLY A 132 20.94 -19.01 -21.80
CA GLY A 132 20.62 -19.14 -23.23
C GLY A 132 19.34 -18.43 -23.69
N CYS A 133 18.50 -17.93 -22.78
CA CYS A 133 17.31 -17.17 -23.16
C CYS A 133 17.66 -15.73 -23.59
N ARG A 134 17.28 -15.33 -24.81
CA ARG A 134 17.28 -13.92 -25.23
C ARG A 134 16.04 -13.25 -24.61
N ARG A 135 16.22 -12.07 -24.01
CA ARG A 135 15.11 -11.28 -23.46
C ARG A 135 14.06 -11.06 -24.55
N GLN A 136 12.93 -11.75 -24.45
CA GLN A 136 11.76 -11.35 -25.19
C GLN A 136 11.24 -10.04 -24.59
N PRO A 137 10.77 -9.08 -25.39
CA PRO A 137 10.05 -7.93 -24.85
C PRO A 137 8.92 -8.46 -23.96
N LYS A 138 8.80 -7.95 -22.72
CA LYS A 138 7.72 -8.29 -21.80
C LYS A 138 6.42 -8.36 -22.60
N GLN A 139 5.86 -9.56 -22.77
CA GLN A 139 4.53 -9.65 -23.33
C GLN A 139 3.63 -8.95 -22.33
N ARG A 140 3.01 -7.84 -22.75
CA ARG A 140 2.00 -7.17 -21.93
C ARG A 140 0.97 -8.25 -21.62
N GLY A 141 0.84 -8.59 -20.34
CA GLY A 141 0.10 -9.75 -19.87
C GLY A 141 -1.22 -9.91 -20.61
N HIS A 142 -1.53 -11.15 -20.97
CA HIS A 142 -2.77 -11.54 -21.63
C HIS A 142 -3.95 -10.88 -20.90
N LEU A 143 -4.58 -9.91 -21.56
CA LEU A 143 -5.88 -9.37 -21.16
C LEU A 143 -6.84 -10.56 -21.30
N THR A 144 -7.15 -11.24 -20.19
CA THR A 144 -8.09 -12.36 -20.24
C THR A 144 -9.52 -11.82 -20.16
N ASP A 145 -10.45 -12.49 -20.85
CA ASP A 145 -11.85 -12.11 -21.04
C ASP A 145 -12.71 -12.29 -19.78
N THR A 146 -12.13 -12.07 -18.61
CA THR A 146 -12.61 -12.62 -17.34
C THR A 146 -13.73 -11.84 -16.66
N GLY A 147 -14.36 -10.85 -17.31
CA GLY A 147 -15.59 -10.22 -16.79
C GLY A 147 -15.39 -8.98 -15.90
N VAL A 148 -16.48 -8.34 -15.51
CA VAL A 148 -16.49 -7.18 -14.60
C VAL A 148 -16.45 -7.65 -13.16
N PHE A 149 -15.81 -6.88 -12.28
CA PHE A 149 -15.51 -7.30 -10.90
C PHE A 149 -14.76 -8.64 -10.80
N TYR A 150 -14.04 -9.03 -11.85
CA TYR A 150 -13.04 -10.09 -11.74
C TYR A 150 -11.76 -9.55 -11.11
N GLU A 151 -11.18 -8.51 -11.71
CA GLU A 151 -9.97 -7.86 -11.22
C GLU A 151 -10.20 -6.37 -10.98
N LEU A 152 -9.90 -5.92 -9.76
CA LEU A 152 -9.85 -4.51 -9.40
C LEU A 152 -8.41 -4.09 -9.07
N HIS A 153 -7.97 -3.00 -9.66
CA HIS A 153 -6.66 -2.38 -9.41
C HIS A 153 -6.79 -1.26 -8.38
N PHE A 154 -5.98 -1.31 -7.33
CA PHE A 154 -5.95 -0.37 -6.23
C PHE A 154 -4.61 0.35 -6.16
N ASP A 155 -4.64 1.64 -5.84
CA ASP A 155 -3.43 2.44 -5.61
C ASP A 155 -3.75 3.75 -4.85
N GLY A 156 -2.70 4.34 -4.26
CA GLY A 156 -2.72 5.64 -3.61
C GLY A 156 -2.01 6.73 -4.43
N HIS A 157 -2.66 7.88 -4.58
CA HIS A 157 -2.12 9.04 -5.27
C HIS A 157 -1.72 10.16 -4.31
N GLU A 158 -0.42 10.49 -4.29
CA GLU A 158 0.17 11.37 -3.28
C GLU A 158 0.73 12.69 -3.85
N LYS A 159 0.32 13.11 -5.06
CA LYS A 159 0.87 14.33 -5.70
C LYS A 159 0.43 15.63 -5.04
N LEU A 160 -0.51 15.56 -4.10
CA LEU A 160 -0.99 16.66 -3.26
C LEU A 160 -0.61 16.46 -1.78
N ASN A 161 0.26 15.50 -1.45
CA ASN A 161 0.70 15.28 -0.07
C ASN A 161 1.59 16.42 0.45
N PHE A 162 1.87 16.41 1.76
CA PHE A 162 2.64 17.47 2.41
C PHE A 162 4.04 17.69 1.81
N LYS A 163 4.68 16.62 1.32
CA LYS A 163 5.99 16.70 0.65
C LYS A 163 5.88 17.34 -0.74
N ALA A 164 4.79 17.07 -1.44
CA ALA A 164 4.54 17.57 -2.79
C ALA A 164 4.11 19.03 -2.80
N LEU A 165 3.31 19.47 -1.82
CA LEU A 165 2.87 20.86 -1.67
C LEU A 165 3.92 21.75 -1.00
N ARG A 166 4.71 21.22 -0.06
CA ARG A 166 5.67 21.99 0.74
C ARG A 166 5.01 23.20 1.41
N MET A 167 3.82 22.99 1.97
CA MET A 167 3.00 23.97 2.70
C MET A 167 2.96 23.64 4.21
N GLY A 168 4.04 23.12 4.77
CA GLY A 168 4.06 22.66 6.17
C GLY A 168 3.44 21.26 6.32
N PRO A 169 2.64 21.01 7.38
CA PRO A 169 2.10 19.68 7.65
C PRO A 169 0.87 19.31 6.81
N VAL A 170 0.29 20.26 6.08
CA VAL A 170 -0.93 20.01 5.29
C VAL A 170 -0.62 19.23 4.02
N GLY A 171 -1.51 18.31 3.68
CA GLY A 171 -1.43 17.46 2.50
C GLY A 171 -2.76 16.78 2.25
N ILE A 172 -2.99 16.38 1.01
CA ILE A 172 -4.20 15.69 0.59
C ILE A 172 -3.77 14.46 -0.18
N ASP A 173 -4.15 13.28 0.31
CA ASP A 173 -3.93 12.03 -0.40
C ASP A 173 -5.24 11.55 -1.02
N ILE A 174 -5.14 10.73 -2.07
CA ILE A 174 -6.28 10.10 -2.73
C ILE A 174 -6.02 8.60 -2.79
N TYR A 175 -7.03 7.78 -2.57
CA TYR A 175 -6.97 6.34 -2.79
C TYR A 175 -8.06 5.93 -3.78
N GLY A 176 -7.73 5.05 -4.72
CA GLY A 176 -8.60 4.72 -5.84
C GLY A 176 -8.61 3.25 -6.20
N ALA A 177 -9.73 2.82 -6.79
CA ALA A 177 -9.93 1.49 -7.32
C ALA A 177 -10.52 1.55 -8.74
N ARG A 178 -9.94 0.79 -9.68
CA ARG A 178 -10.40 0.71 -11.07
C ARG A 178 -10.64 -0.74 -11.50
N CYS A 179 -11.77 -0.98 -12.14
CA CYS A 179 -12.08 -2.27 -12.75
C CYS A 179 -11.26 -2.48 -14.02
N HIS A 180 -10.61 -3.63 -14.12
CA HIS A 180 -9.73 -3.97 -15.24
C HIS A 180 -10.49 -4.01 -16.58
N SER A 181 -11.58 -4.79 -16.63
CA SER A 181 -12.34 -5.09 -17.85
C SER A 181 -13.15 -3.89 -18.38
N SER A 182 -13.94 -3.25 -17.51
CA SER A 182 -14.78 -2.11 -17.89
C SER A 182 -14.04 -0.77 -17.90
N SER A 183 -12.84 -0.71 -17.33
CA SER A 183 -12.13 0.56 -17.08
C SER A 183 -12.88 1.54 -16.17
N LYS A 184 -13.93 1.09 -15.48
CA LYS A 184 -14.72 1.90 -14.54
C LYS A 184 -13.86 2.27 -13.33
N MET A 185 -13.83 3.55 -13.01
CA MET A 185 -13.31 4.05 -11.74
C MET A 185 -14.36 3.74 -10.68
N VAL A 186 -14.13 2.69 -9.90
CA VAL A 186 -15.14 2.09 -9.00
C VAL A 186 -15.37 2.97 -7.79
N LYS A 187 -14.28 3.36 -7.12
CA LYS A 187 -14.31 4.25 -5.96
C LYS A 187 -13.01 5.06 -5.95
N PHE A 188 -13.10 6.34 -5.68
CA PHE A 188 -11.96 7.26 -5.56
C PHE A 188 -12.27 8.20 -4.40
N LEU A 189 -11.42 8.21 -3.39
CA LEU A 189 -11.68 8.90 -2.12
C LEU A 189 -10.45 9.69 -1.69
N VAL A 190 -10.67 10.95 -1.33
CA VAL A 190 -9.70 11.80 -0.65
C VAL A 190 -9.59 11.35 0.80
N VAL A 191 -8.37 11.02 1.22
CA VAL A 191 -8.08 10.47 2.55
C VAL A 191 -6.96 11.23 3.25
N PRO A 192 -6.96 11.32 4.59
CA PRO A 192 -5.88 11.99 5.32
C PRO A 192 -4.50 11.36 5.11
N ASN A 193 -4.46 10.04 4.89
CA ASN A 193 -3.20 9.30 4.73
C ASN A 193 -3.41 8.01 3.91
N ALA A 194 -3.03 8.05 2.62
CA ALA A 194 -3.11 6.90 1.73
C ALA A 194 -2.10 5.79 2.05
N ARG A 195 -1.10 6.05 2.92
CA ARG A 195 -0.10 5.07 3.37
C ARG A 195 -0.48 4.35 4.66
N CYS A 196 -1.63 4.68 5.25
CA CYS A 196 -2.08 4.04 6.48
C CYS A 196 -2.84 2.76 6.15
N SER A 197 -2.31 1.62 6.60
CA SER A 197 -2.93 0.30 6.34
C SER A 197 -4.38 0.21 6.81
N SER A 198 -4.71 0.82 7.97
CA SER A 198 -6.09 0.87 8.46
C SER A 198 -7.01 1.72 7.58
N THR A 199 -6.52 2.84 7.03
CA THR A 199 -7.29 3.71 6.13
C THR A 199 -7.63 2.98 4.83
N VAL A 200 -6.65 2.28 4.26
CA VAL A 200 -6.83 1.45 3.06
C VAL A 200 -7.76 0.27 3.32
N GLY A 201 -7.66 -0.37 4.51
CA GLY A 201 -8.57 -1.43 4.94
C GLY A 201 -10.03 -0.96 5.02
N HIS A 202 -10.29 0.18 5.66
CA HIS A 202 -11.65 0.77 5.72
C HIS A 202 -12.15 1.17 4.34
N TYR A 203 -11.29 1.76 3.51
CA TYR A 203 -11.63 2.14 2.14
C TYR A 203 -12.09 0.91 1.33
N TYR A 204 -11.36 -0.21 1.49
CA TYR A 204 -11.70 -1.46 0.84
C TYR A 204 -13.04 -2.02 1.32
N LEU A 205 -13.29 -2.05 2.63
CA LEU A 205 -14.57 -2.52 3.16
C LEU A 205 -15.74 -1.64 2.69
N ASP A 206 -15.56 -0.32 2.65
CA ASP A 206 -16.56 0.60 2.10
C ASP A 206 -16.81 0.37 0.60
N LEU A 207 -15.84 -0.15 -0.15
CA LEU A 207 -16.02 -0.53 -1.56
C LEU A 207 -16.81 -1.84 -1.67
N VAL A 208 -16.50 -2.83 -0.83
CA VAL A 208 -17.19 -4.13 -0.79
C VAL A 208 -18.65 -3.97 -0.38
N GLU A 209 -18.96 -3.09 0.57
CA GLU A 209 -20.36 -2.80 0.94
C GLU A 209 -21.16 -2.23 -0.24
N GLN A 210 -20.52 -1.45 -1.10
CA GLN A 210 -21.17 -0.79 -2.23
C GLN A 210 -21.27 -1.68 -3.48
N HIS A 211 -20.30 -2.56 -3.69
CA HIS A 211 -20.14 -3.28 -4.97
C HIS A 211 -20.01 -4.80 -4.83
N GLY A 212 -20.02 -5.34 -3.61
CA GLY A 212 -19.78 -6.74 -3.34
C GLY A 212 -18.30 -7.14 -3.36
N VAL A 213 -18.06 -8.41 -3.06
CA VAL A 213 -16.78 -9.09 -3.18
C VAL A 213 -16.50 -9.39 -4.64
N PHE A 214 -15.25 -9.24 -5.05
CA PHE A 214 -14.74 -9.50 -6.41
C PHE A 214 -13.64 -10.57 -6.34
N VAL A 215 -13.18 -11.09 -7.50
CA VAL A 215 -12.30 -12.28 -7.52
C VAL A 215 -10.86 -11.98 -7.10
N GLN A 216 -10.27 -10.90 -7.63
CA GLN A 216 -8.85 -10.57 -7.46
C GLN A 216 -8.65 -9.08 -7.15
N ALA A 217 -7.94 -8.79 -6.07
CA ALA A 217 -7.39 -7.48 -5.75
C ALA A 217 -5.95 -7.35 -6.26
N THR A 218 -5.73 -6.43 -7.19
CA THR A 218 -4.40 -6.10 -7.68
C THR A 218 -3.94 -4.78 -7.06
N VAL A 219 -2.82 -4.79 -6.35
CA VAL A 219 -2.27 -3.62 -5.68
C VAL A 219 -0.80 -3.42 -6.03
N ASP A 220 -0.27 -2.26 -5.69
CA ASP A 220 1.17 -2.08 -5.59
C ASP A 220 1.74 -2.74 -4.33
N GLY A 221 2.97 -3.23 -4.41
CA GLY A 221 3.67 -3.91 -3.30
C GLY A 221 4.05 -3.03 -2.10
N GLY A 222 3.20 -2.11 -1.66
CA GLY A 222 3.37 -1.25 -0.49
C GLY A 222 2.79 -1.84 0.81
N SER A 223 3.32 -1.40 1.96
CA SER A 223 2.93 -1.90 3.28
C SER A 223 1.52 -1.49 3.73
N GLU A 224 0.95 -0.48 3.09
CA GLU A 224 -0.39 0.05 3.34
C GLU A 224 -1.51 -0.88 2.87
N THR A 225 -1.21 -1.95 2.14
CA THR A 225 -2.21 -2.87 1.58
C THR A 225 -2.52 -4.06 2.50
N GLY A 226 -1.92 -4.12 3.69
CA GLY A 226 -2.00 -5.28 4.59
C GLY A 226 -3.41 -5.59 5.10
N GLU A 227 -4.17 -4.57 5.54
CA GLU A 227 -5.55 -4.78 6.01
C GLU A 227 -6.49 -5.12 4.85
N LEU A 228 -6.31 -4.48 3.69
CA LEU A 228 -7.06 -4.80 2.46
C LEU A 228 -6.85 -6.26 2.07
N TYR A 229 -5.60 -6.74 2.06
CA TYR A 229 -5.28 -8.14 1.80
C TYR A 229 -6.03 -9.07 2.76
N ALA A 230 -5.92 -8.81 4.07
CA ALA A 230 -6.49 -9.68 5.09
C ALA A 230 -8.02 -9.76 4.95
N ALA A 231 -8.67 -8.61 4.77
CA ALA A 231 -10.10 -8.53 4.57
C ALA A 231 -10.55 -9.21 3.26
N HIS A 232 -9.81 -8.99 2.16
CA HIS A 232 -10.17 -9.55 0.86
C HIS A 232 -10.06 -11.07 0.81
N VAL A 233 -8.99 -11.65 1.38
CA VAL A 233 -8.84 -13.10 1.48
C VAL A 233 -9.96 -13.71 2.31
N ALA A 234 -10.29 -13.10 3.47
CA ALA A 234 -11.37 -13.60 4.32
C ALA A 234 -12.74 -13.55 3.63
N LEU A 235 -13.05 -12.44 2.96
CA LEU A 235 -14.30 -12.27 2.21
C LEU A 235 -14.40 -13.24 1.03
N ARG A 236 -13.30 -13.44 0.28
CA ARG A 236 -13.28 -14.37 -0.84
C ARG A 236 -13.49 -15.81 -0.37
N GLN A 237 -12.85 -16.22 0.71
CA GLN A 237 -13.06 -17.56 1.30
C GLN A 237 -14.50 -17.79 1.75
N GLN A 238 -15.15 -16.75 2.28
CA GLN A 238 -16.52 -16.83 2.77
C GLN A 238 -17.57 -16.78 1.64
N CYS A 239 -17.37 -15.90 0.65
CA CYS A 239 -18.39 -15.57 -0.35
C CYS A 239 -18.16 -16.28 -1.69
N MET A 240 -16.94 -16.75 -1.97
CA MET A 240 -16.54 -17.40 -3.22
C MET A 240 -15.72 -18.68 -2.93
N PRO A 241 -16.22 -19.62 -2.11
CA PRO A 241 -15.45 -20.79 -1.67
C PRO A 241 -15.06 -21.72 -2.83
N ASP A 242 -15.80 -21.67 -3.95
CA ASP A 242 -15.56 -22.51 -5.13
C ASP A 242 -14.37 -22.04 -5.98
N ILE A 243 -13.90 -20.79 -5.81
CA ILE A 243 -12.77 -20.27 -6.58
C ILE A 243 -11.49 -20.44 -5.76
N THR A 244 -10.66 -21.40 -6.14
CA THR A 244 -9.41 -21.69 -5.44
C THR A 244 -8.29 -20.73 -5.82
N VAL A 245 -7.16 -20.79 -5.11
CA VAL A 245 -5.97 -19.98 -5.41
C VAL A 245 -5.33 -20.42 -6.73
N GLU A 246 -5.48 -21.70 -7.07
CA GLU A 246 -5.04 -22.30 -8.32
C GLU A 246 -5.87 -21.82 -9.51
N ASP A 247 -7.17 -21.55 -9.31
CA ASP A 247 -8.06 -21.00 -10.35
C ASP A 247 -7.78 -19.51 -10.59
N ALA A 248 -7.68 -18.74 -9.52
CA ALA A 248 -7.32 -17.32 -9.56
C ALA A 248 -6.71 -16.88 -8.23
N PRO A 249 -5.64 -16.07 -8.21
CA PRO A 249 -5.12 -15.52 -6.96
C PRO A 249 -6.11 -14.48 -6.39
N ALA A 250 -6.31 -14.49 -5.07
CA ALA A 250 -7.17 -13.48 -4.43
C ALA A 250 -6.52 -12.11 -4.46
N PHE A 251 -5.19 -12.08 -4.41
CA PHE A 251 -4.44 -10.86 -4.27
C PHE A 251 -3.13 -10.95 -5.04
N VAL A 252 -2.83 -9.92 -5.81
CA VAL A 252 -1.62 -9.80 -6.63
C VAL A 252 -0.94 -8.47 -6.34
N ALA A 253 0.32 -8.53 -5.90
CA ALA A 253 1.12 -7.35 -5.56
C ALA A 253 2.10 -6.99 -6.68
N LEU A 254 1.69 -6.15 -7.63
CA LEU A 254 2.52 -5.78 -8.77
C LEU A 254 3.60 -4.74 -8.41
N LYS A 255 4.55 -4.57 -9.34
CA LYS A 255 5.39 -3.37 -9.37
C LYS A 255 4.51 -2.18 -9.75
N SER A 256 4.71 -1.00 -9.16
CA SER A 256 3.97 0.23 -9.53
C SER A 256 3.96 0.47 -11.05
N THR A 257 5.11 0.30 -11.72
CA THR A 257 5.21 0.44 -13.19
C THR A 257 4.39 -0.59 -13.98
N ASP A 258 4.03 -1.71 -13.36
CA ASP A 258 3.27 -2.80 -13.96
C ASP A 258 1.76 -2.70 -13.63
N ASN A 259 1.35 -1.91 -12.62
CA ASN A 259 -0.05 -1.62 -12.28
C ASN A 259 -0.66 -0.52 -13.21
N ILE A 260 -0.53 -0.76 -14.51
CA ILE A 260 -0.85 0.21 -15.58
C ILE A 260 -2.30 0.73 -15.52
N PRO A 261 -3.34 -0.08 -15.19
CA PRO A 261 -4.71 0.42 -15.22
C PRO A 261 -4.98 1.55 -14.22
N ILE A 262 -4.57 1.42 -12.96
CA ILE A 262 -4.80 2.47 -11.97
C ILE A 262 -3.87 3.66 -12.19
N GLU A 263 -2.60 3.42 -12.55
CA GLU A 263 -1.64 4.48 -12.90
C GLU A 263 -2.11 5.34 -14.08
N SER A 264 -2.73 4.71 -15.10
CA SER A 264 -3.37 5.44 -16.19
C SER A 264 -4.47 6.38 -15.67
N SER A 265 -5.20 6.00 -14.62
CA SER A 265 -6.26 6.82 -14.02
C SER A 265 -5.68 8.06 -13.37
N TRP A 266 -4.55 7.93 -12.67
CA TRP A 266 -3.86 9.06 -12.06
C TRP A 266 -3.32 10.04 -13.09
N HIS A 267 -2.77 9.53 -14.20
CA HIS A 267 -2.34 10.38 -15.30
C HIS A 267 -3.53 11.17 -15.91
N LEU A 268 -4.69 10.52 -16.07
CA LEU A 268 -5.90 11.16 -16.58
C LEU A 268 -6.43 12.22 -15.60
N PHE A 269 -6.54 11.90 -14.30
CA PHE A 269 -6.94 12.84 -13.26
C PHE A 269 -6.02 14.06 -13.21
N THR A 270 -4.70 13.82 -13.25
CA THR A 270 -3.68 14.87 -13.22
C THR A 270 -3.88 15.87 -14.36
N ASN A 271 -4.14 15.38 -15.57
CA ASN A 271 -4.35 16.23 -16.75
C ASN A 271 -5.74 16.86 -16.80
N TYR A 272 -6.76 16.25 -16.20
CA TYR A 272 -8.12 16.78 -16.18
C TYR A 272 -8.24 17.96 -15.22
N VAL A 273 -7.79 17.80 -13.97
CA VAL A 273 -7.95 18.82 -12.92
C VAL A 273 -6.86 18.80 -11.85
N GLY A 274 -6.09 17.72 -11.71
CA GLY A 274 -5.10 17.57 -10.64
C GLY A 274 -3.98 18.62 -10.66
N LEU A 275 -3.51 19.03 -11.84
CA LEU A 275 -2.53 20.12 -11.96
C LEU A 275 -3.12 21.47 -11.53
N ASP A 276 -4.38 21.75 -11.88
CA ASP A 276 -5.06 23.00 -11.53
C ASP A 276 -5.32 23.06 -10.02
N ILE A 277 -5.78 21.95 -9.42
CA ILE A 277 -5.92 21.82 -7.97
C ILE A 277 -4.61 22.17 -7.27
N LYS A 278 -3.51 21.57 -7.74
CA LYS A 278 -2.19 21.82 -7.16
C LYS A 278 -1.78 23.29 -7.29
N GLN A 279 -1.94 23.89 -8.46
CA GLN A 279 -1.58 25.28 -8.69
C GLN A 279 -2.41 26.22 -7.80
N ILE A 280 -3.72 26.01 -7.73
CA ILE A 280 -4.63 26.81 -6.92
C ILE A 280 -4.30 26.68 -5.44
N ILE A 281 -4.07 25.47 -4.91
CA ILE A 281 -3.64 25.28 -3.52
C ILE A 281 -2.32 26.04 -3.25
N LEU A 282 -1.35 25.97 -4.18
CA LEU A 282 -0.09 26.68 -4.02
C LEU A 282 -0.22 28.20 -4.03
N LEU A 283 -1.32 28.76 -4.56
CA LEU A 283 -1.58 30.21 -4.48
C LEU A 283 -1.71 30.69 -3.04
N GLY A 284 -2.28 29.89 -2.14
CA GLY A 284 -2.40 30.27 -0.72
C GLY A 284 -1.04 30.49 -0.06
N LYS A 285 -0.01 29.79 -0.53
CA LYS A 285 1.38 30.02 -0.11
C LYS A 285 1.97 31.27 -0.79
N SER A 286 1.81 31.44 -2.11
CA SER A 286 2.42 32.56 -2.83
C SER A 286 1.80 33.92 -2.50
N LEU A 287 0.51 33.93 -2.17
CA LEU A 287 -0.27 35.12 -1.83
C LEU A 287 -0.39 35.36 -0.31
N ASN A 288 0.29 34.55 0.52
CA ASN A 288 0.28 34.63 1.97
C ASN A 288 -1.12 34.50 2.62
N TYR A 289 -2.05 33.76 2.01
CA TYR A 289 -3.32 33.40 2.65
C TYR A 289 -3.14 32.32 3.73
N PHE A 290 -2.16 31.43 3.51
CA PHE A 290 -1.88 30.31 4.39
C PHE A 290 -0.51 30.45 5.06
N HIS A 291 -0.49 30.26 6.37
CA HIS A 291 0.70 30.32 7.19
C HIS A 291 0.86 29.02 8.01
N PRO A 292 1.87 28.18 7.71
CA PRO A 292 2.05 26.88 8.35
C PRO A 292 2.42 26.95 9.84
N SER A 293 2.73 28.14 10.36
CA SER A 293 3.05 28.34 11.78
C SER A 293 1.81 28.50 12.66
N PHE A 294 0.62 28.71 12.08
CA PHE A 294 -0.62 28.88 12.83
C PHE A 294 -1.48 27.62 12.74
N GLN A 295 -1.79 27.04 13.90
CA GLN A 295 -2.61 25.83 14.00
C GLN A 295 -4.01 26.04 13.36
N LEU A 296 -4.62 27.20 13.58
CA LEU A 296 -5.91 27.55 12.96
C LEU A 296 -5.86 27.48 11.42
N HIS A 297 -4.77 27.91 10.78
CA HIS A 297 -4.65 27.82 9.32
C HIS A 297 -4.55 26.36 8.86
N ILE A 298 -3.81 25.53 9.60
CA ILE A 298 -3.66 24.10 9.32
C ILE A 298 -5.01 23.39 9.44
N ASP A 299 -5.73 23.62 10.53
CA ASP A 299 -7.02 22.98 10.78
C ASP A 299 -8.06 23.44 9.77
N LEU A 300 -8.15 24.75 9.51
CA LEU A 300 -9.08 25.28 8.49
C LEU A 300 -8.75 24.75 7.09
N PHE A 301 -7.46 24.60 6.76
CA PHE A 301 -7.05 23.99 5.49
C PHE A 301 -7.54 22.54 5.40
N ASN A 302 -7.24 21.73 6.42
CA ASN A 302 -7.60 20.32 6.47
C ASN A 302 -9.13 20.12 6.56
N TRP A 303 -9.88 21.11 7.03
CA TRP A 303 -11.34 21.06 7.03
C TRP A 303 -11.92 21.38 5.64
N LEU A 304 -11.41 22.41 4.97
CA LEU A 304 -12.00 22.96 3.73
C LEU A 304 -11.50 22.27 2.46
N TRP A 305 -10.19 22.18 2.27
CA TRP A 305 -9.60 21.76 0.99
C TRP A 305 -9.89 20.30 0.63
N PRO A 306 -9.86 19.33 1.56
CA PRO A 306 -10.25 17.96 1.25
C PRO A 306 -11.67 17.84 0.68
N LYS A 307 -12.62 18.65 1.16
CA LYS A 307 -14.00 18.68 0.65
C LYS A 307 -14.05 19.21 -0.79
N ILE A 308 -13.34 20.31 -1.08
CA ILE A 308 -13.23 20.89 -2.43
C ILE A 308 -12.57 19.91 -3.41
N VAL A 309 -11.49 19.25 -2.97
CA VAL A 309 -10.76 18.27 -3.79
C VAL A 309 -11.62 17.04 -4.03
N GLN A 310 -12.37 16.55 -3.04
CA GLN A 310 -13.30 15.43 -3.22
C GLN A 310 -14.36 15.74 -4.27
N LEU A 311 -14.99 16.93 -4.22
CA LEU A 311 -15.98 17.33 -5.23
C LEU A 311 -15.39 17.37 -6.66
N SER A 312 -14.16 17.86 -6.80
CA SER A 312 -13.46 17.89 -8.09
C SER A 312 -13.09 16.47 -8.58
N LEU A 313 -12.76 15.57 -7.65
CA LEU A 313 -12.48 14.17 -7.93
C LEU A 313 -13.75 13.43 -8.34
N ASP A 314 -14.86 13.67 -7.67
CA ASP A 314 -16.17 13.09 -7.99
C ASP A 314 -16.63 13.52 -9.38
N GLU A 315 -16.50 14.80 -9.73
CA GLU A 315 -16.79 15.30 -11.08
C GLU A 315 -15.95 14.60 -12.15
N PHE A 316 -14.65 14.41 -11.89
CA PHE A 316 -13.75 13.69 -12.80
C PHE A 316 -14.16 12.23 -12.97
N VAL A 317 -14.50 11.53 -11.87
CA VAL A 317 -14.94 10.13 -11.90
C VAL A 317 -16.26 9.99 -12.65
N GLU A 318 -17.22 10.90 -12.42
CA GLU A 318 -18.50 10.96 -13.12
C GLU A 318 -18.29 11.17 -14.62
N TYR A 319 -17.45 12.15 -15.00
CA TYR A 319 -17.06 12.38 -16.39
C TYR A 319 -16.43 11.13 -17.01
N TRP A 320 -15.43 10.54 -16.33
CA TRP A 320 -14.71 9.38 -16.85
C TRP A 320 -15.63 8.16 -17.02
N ASN A 321 -16.51 7.90 -16.06
CA ASN A 321 -17.35 6.71 -16.10
C ASN A 321 -18.48 6.82 -17.14
N ASN A 322 -18.87 8.05 -17.53
CA ASN A 322 -19.91 8.29 -18.53
C ASN A 322 -19.39 8.64 -19.93
N HIS A 323 -18.15 9.13 -20.07
CA HIS A 323 -17.61 9.46 -21.40
C HIS A 323 -17.29 8.20 -22.21
N LYS A 324 -17.43 8.31 -23.54
CA LYS A 324 -17.09 7.24 -24.47
C LYS A 324 -15.56 7.11 -24.57
N ILE A 325 -15.00 5.99 -24.10
CA ILE A 325 -13.58 5.69 -24.27
C ILE A 325 -13.28 5.47 -25.76
N ARG A 326 -12.12 5.95 -26.22
CA ARG A 326 -11.64 5.73 -27.59
C ARG A 326 -11.60 4.23 -27.94
N THR A 327 -12.16 3.88 -29.11
CA THR A 327 -12.09 2.52 -29.66
C THR A 327 -10.65 2.13 -29.98
N GLN A 328 -10.24 0.95 -29.54
CA GLN A 328 -8.93 0.36 -29.80
C GLN A 328 -9.13 -0.99 -30.52
N ARG A 329 -8.79 -1.06 -31.81
CA ARG A 329 -9.08 -2.22 -32.66
C ARG A 329 -8.42 -3.53 -32.22
N ASN A 330 -7.27 -3.44 -31.55
CA ASN A 330 -6.48 -4.60 -31.14
C ASN A 330 -6.58 -4.89 -29.63
N LYS A 331 -7.52 -4.23 -28.93
CA LYS A 331 -7.74 -4.46 -27.51
C LYS A 331 -8.73 -5.62 -27.35
N LEU A 332 -8.36 -6.61 -26.54
CA LEU A 332 -9.22 -7.76 -26.23
C LEU A 332 -10.44 -7.31 -25.40
N LEU A 333 -10.20 -6.53 -24.36
CA LEU A 333 -11.27 -5.96 -23.54
C LEU A 333 -12.09 -4.91 -24.30
N PRO A 334 -13.36 -4.70 -23.90
CA PRO A 334 -14.22 -3.69 -24.52
C PRO A 334 -13.57 -2.29 -24.57
N SER A 335 -13.85 -1.60 -25.67
CA SER A 335 -13.46 -0.21 -25.92
C SER A 335 -14.46 0.44 -26.87
N GLY A 336 -14.50 1.78 -26.92
CA GLY A 336 -15.50 2.47 -27.74
C GLY A 336 -16.83 2.72 -27.05
N PHE A 337 -16.94 2.46 -25.75
CA PHE A 337 -18.14 2.66 -24.94
C PHE A 337 -17.77 3.34 -23.62
N SER A 338 -18.76 3.82 -22.88
CA SER A 338 -18.52 4.35 -21.54
C SER A 338 -18.24 3.21 -20.54
N PRO A 339 -17.38 3.42 -19.54
CA PRO A 339 -17.14 2.43 -18.50
C PRO A 339 -18.39 1.96 -17.78
N ASN A 340 -19.34 2.88 -17.49
CA ASN A 340 -20.62 2.51 -16.89
C ASN A 340 -21.39 1.54 -17.79
N TYR A 341 -21.51 1.82 -19.09
CA TYR A 341 -22.24 0.94 -20.00
C TYR A 341 -21.64 -0.47 -20.08
N ILE A 342 -20.31 -0.59 -20.08
CA ILE A 342 -19.63 -1.90 -20.06
C ILE A 342 -19.85 -2.61 -18.71
N CYS A 343 -19.82 -1.87 -17.61
CA CYS A 343 -19.99 -2.41 -16.28
C CYS A 343 -21.43 -2.85 -15.99
N ASP A 344 -22.41 -2.11 -16.49
CA ASP A 344 -23.84 -2.31 -16.19
C ASP A 344 -24.48 -3.34 -17.14
N PHE A 345 -23.88 -3.56 -18.32
CA PHE A 345 -24.35 -4.55 -19.32
C PHE A 345 -23.20 -5.45 -19.81
N PRO A 346 -22.51 -6.17 -18.92
CA PRO A 346 -21.33 -6.96 -19.28
C PRO A 346 -21.64 -8.03 -20.34
N GLU A 347 -22.84 -8.61 -20.35
CA GLU A 347 -23.25 -9.67 -21.28
C GLU A 347 -23.27 -9.18 -22.73
N SER A 348 -23.53 -7.88 -22.95
CA SER A 348 -23.47 -7.26 -24.29
C SER A 348 -22.07 -7.28 -24.90
N PHE A 349 -21.06 -7.54 -24.07
CA PHE A 349 -19.64 -7.60 -24.43
C PHE A 349 -19.05 -8.99 -24.25
N GLY A 350 -19.87 -10.02 -23.99
CA GLY A 350 -19.39 -11.37 -23.66
C GLY A 350 -18.67 -11.45 -22.32
N LEU A 351 -18.88 -10.45 -21.44
CA LEU A 351 -18.36 -10.42 -20.07
C LEU A 351 -19.41 -10.97 -19.10
N VAL A 352 -18.94 -11.40 -17.93
CA VAL A 352 -19.78 -11.84 -16.79
C VAL A 352 -19.52 -10.90 -15.62
N ASP A 353 -20.54 -10.64 -14.80
CA ASP A 353 -20.38 -9.97 -13.51
C ASP A 353 -19.99 -10.97 -12.43
N PHE A 354 -18.83 -10.75 -11.81
CA PHE A 354 -18.32 -11.59 -10.72
C PHE A 354 -18.57 -11.01 -9.33
N SER A 355 -19.28 -9.89 -9.22
CA SER A 355 -19.61 -9.31 -7.92
C SER A 355 -20.54 -10.23 -7.12
N VAL A 356 -20.17 -10.49 -5.87
CA VAL A 356 -20.99 -11.27 -4.92
C VAL A 356 -21.27 -10.42 -3.68
N PRO A 357 -22.54 -10.20 -3.31
CA PRO A 357 -22.88 -9.44 -2.10
C PRO A 357 -22.21 -10.02 -0.86
N ALA A 358 -21.56 -9.17 -0.07
CA ALA A 358 -20.94 -9.56 1.20
C ALA A 358 -21.98 -9.53 2.34
N PRO A 359 -22.00 -10.53 3.24
CA PRO A 359 -22.79 -10.45 4.47
C PRO A 359 -22.32 -9.27 5.34
N GLN A 360 -23.25 -8.38 5.70
CA GLN A 360 -22.92 -7.14 6.43
C GLN A 360 -22.31 -7.42 7.81
N ASP A 361 -22.82 -8.42 8.51
CA ASP A 361 -22.31 -8.87 9.81
C ASP A 361 -20.83 -9.33 9.72
N PHE A 362 -20.47 -9.98 8.61
CA PHE A 362 -19.10 -10.39 8.36
C PHE A 362 -18.19 -9.20 8.01
N VAL A 363 -18.68 -8.25 7.21
CA VAL A 363 -17.97 -6.99 6.92
C VAL A 363 -17.73 -6.20 8.21
N ASP A 364 -18.73 -6.09 9.08
CA ASP A 364 -18.62 -5.40 10.36
C ASP A 364 -17.62 -6.07 11.28
N ALA A 365 -17.61 -7.41 11.33
CA ALA A 365 -16.63 -8.17 12.10
C ALA A 365 -15.19 -7.95 11.58
N LEU A 366 -14.98 -7.90 10.26
CA LEU A 366 -13.68 -7.56 9.68
C LEU A 366 -13.29 -6.12 10.01
N ARG A 367 -14.24 -5.18 9.92
CA ARG A 367 -14.02 -3.76 10.23
C ARG A 367 -13.58 -3.55 11.69
N GLN A 368 -14.14 -4.31 12.64
CA GLN A 368 -13.77 -4.27 14.06
C GLN A 368 -12.35 -4.78 14.34
N ASN A 369 -11.78 -5.62 13.46
CA ASN A 369 -10.42 -6.12 13.59
C ASN A 369 -9.36 -5.17 13.04
N ILE A 370 -9.75 -4.10 12.33
CA ILE A 370 -8.81 -3.11 11.81
C ILE A 370 -8.28 -2.26 12.99
N PRO A 371 -6.94 -2.12 13.16
CA PRO A 371 -6.35 -1.52 14.36
C PRO A 371 -6.78 -0.09 14.70
N LYS A 372 -7.04 0.74 13.71
CA LYS A 372 -7.56 2.10 13.88
C LYS A 372 -9.01 2.14 13.43
N PRO A 373 -9.91 2.80 14.17
CA PRO A 373 -11.30 2.88 13.77
C PRO A 373 -11.48 3.79 12.54
N ARG A 374 -12.58 3.56 11.81
CA ARG A 374 -12.85 4.23 10.53
C ARG A 374 -12.95 5.75 10.66
N ASP A 375 -13.61 6.21 11.73
CA ASP A 375 -13.76 7.63 12.03
C ASP A 375 -12.39 8.30 12.22
N GLU A 376 -11.48 7.69 12.99
CA GLU A 376 -10.11 8.21 13.15
C GLU A 376 -9.35 8.24 11.82
N CYS A 377 -9.46 7.19 11.00
CA CYS A 377 -8.78 7.12 9.72
C CYS A 377 -9.23 8.19 8.71
N TYR A 378 -10.49 8.64 8.78
CA TYR A 378 -11.05 9.64 7.88
C TYR A 378 -11.17 11.03 8.51
N ARG A 379 -10.78 11.18 9.79
CA ARG A 379 -10.79 12.45 10.51
C ARG A 379 -9.69 13.37 10.00
N TRP A 380 -10.07 14.54 9.51
CA TRP A 380 -9.16 15.58 9.04
C TRP A 380 -8.80 16.62 10.12
N VAL A 381 -9.74 16.88 11.03
CA VAL A 381 -9.64 17.84 12.14
C VAL A 381 -10.35 17.28 13.37
N SER A 382 -10.15 17.86 14.56
CA SER A 382 -10.89 17.44 15.75
C SER A 382 -12.39 17.68 15.60
N ASP A 383 -13.21 16.88 16.28
CA ASP A 383 -14.68 17.01 16.24
C ASP A 383 -15.13 18.40 16.77
N GLU A 384 -14.41 18.96 17.75
CA GLU A 384 -14.62 20.33 18.25
C GLU A 384 -14.36 21.38 17.16
N PHE A 385 -13.26 21.24 16.41
CA PHE A 385 -12.95 22.17 15.33
C PHE A 385 -13.92 22.00 14.15
N ASP A 386 -14.32 20.78 13.82
CA ASP A 386 -15.29 20.50 12.75
C ASP A 386 -16.63 21.21 13.04
N ALA A 387 -17.15 21.06 14.26
CA ALA A 387 -18.37 21.75 14.69
C ALA A 387 -18.23 23.28 14.59
N ARG A 388 -17.12 23.83 15.09
CA ARG A 388 -16.88 25.28 15.03
C ARG A 388 -16.71 25.79 13.58
N ALA A 389 -16.01 25.03 12.74
CA ALA A 389 -15.80 25.39 11.34
C ALA A 389 -17.11 25.33 10.55
N TRP A 390 -17.99 24.38 10.86
CA TRP A 390 -19.33 24.33 10.28
C TRP A 390 -20.16 25.57 10.64
N GLU A 391 -20.21 25.97 11.91
CA GLU A 391 -20.90 27.20 12.35
C GLU A 391 -20.40 28.44 11.60
N VAL A 392 -19.07 28.58 11.48
CA VAL A 392 -18.44 29.69 10.75
C VAL A 392 -18.78 29.65 9.27
N TYR A 393 -18.78 28.46 8.66
CA TYR A 393 -19.12 28.28 7.26
C TYR A 393 -20.59 28.64 6.99
N GLU A 394 -21.52 28.24 7.87
CA GLU A 394 -22.93 28.66 7.80
C GLU A 394 -23.09 30.17 7.99
N HIS A 395 -22.32 30.77 8.91
CA HIS A 395 -22.36 32.20 9.18
C HIS A 395 -22.00 33.05 7.95
N ILE A 396 -21.04 32.61 7.14
CA ILE A 396 -20.67 33.28 5.87
C ILE A 396 -21.61 32.92 4.71
N GLY A 397 -22.71 32.22 4.97
CA GLY A 397 -23.75 31.88 4.00
C GLY A 397 -23.53 30.55 3.27
N ALA A 398 -22.70 29.65 3.81
CA ALA A 398 -22.38 28.33 3.25
C ALA A 398 -22.07 28.38 1.73
N PRO A 399 -21.10 29.20 1.30
CA PRO A 399 -20.81 29.41 -0.12
C PRO A 399 -20.43 28.10 -0.80
N LYS A 400 -20.89 27.90 -2.04
CA LYS A 400 -20.63 26.66 -2.79
C LYS A 400 -19.12 26.39 -2.86
N LEU A 401 -18.74 25.17 -2.47
CA LEU A 401 -17.37 24.69 -2.51
C LEU A 401 -16.92 24.48 -3.96
N MET A 402 -16.25 25.49 -4.52
CA MET A 402 -15.67 25.44 -5.87
C MET A 402 -14.16 25.60 -5.77
N LEU A 403 -13.44 24.98 -6.71
CA LEU A 403 -11.98 24.98 -6.69
C LEU A 403 -11.38 26.40 -6.71
N THR A 404 -11.91 27.28 -7.57
CA THR A 404 -11.43 28.66 -7.71
C THR A 404 -11.74 29.55 -6.52
N GLU A 405 -12.78 29.21 -5.74
CA GLU A 405 -13.22 30.01 -4.58
C GLU A 405 -12.63 29.52 -3.26
N GLY A 406 -11.86 28.41 -3.25
CA GLY A 406 -11.37 27.81 -2.01
C GLY A 406 -10.61 28.76 -1.10
N TRP A 407 -9.75 29.62 -1.67
CA TRP A 407 -9.04 30.64 -0.87
C TRP A 407 -9.92 31.82 -0.48
N THR A 408 -10.89 32.20 -1.30
CA THR A 408 -11.88 33.23 -0.94
C THR A 408 -12.65 32.80 0.30
N ILE A 409 -13.17 31.57 0.30
CA ILE A 409 -13.91 30.98 1.42
C ILE A 409 -12.99 30.87 2.65
N PHE A 410 -11.77 30.37 2.48
CA PHE A 410 -10.78 30.28 3.57
C PHE A 410 -10.56 31.64 4.25
N CYS A 411 -10.31 32.70 3.46
CA CYS A 411 -10.08 34.04 3.97
C CYS A 411 -11.33 34.69 4.58
N GLN A 412 -12.52 34.34 4.11
CA GLN A 412 -13.78 34.78 4.71
C GLN A 412 -14.06 34.10 6.05
N MET A 413 -13.75 32.82 6.18
CA MET A 413 -13.96 32.07 7.42
C MET A 413 -12.98 32.49 8.53
N LEU A 414 -11.72 32.73 8.18
CA LEU A 414 -10.62 32.92 9.14
C LEU A 414 -10.91 33.96 10.26
N PRO A 415 -11.48 35.16 9.98
CA PRO A 415 -11.75 36.17 11.01
C PRO A 415 -12.83 35.76 12.04
N HIS A 416 -13.65 34.76 11.75
CA HIS A 416 -14.75 34.32 12.63
C HIS A 416 -14.33 33.24 13.65
N PHE A 417 -13.08 32.79 13.61
CA PHE A 417 -12.50 31.91 14.63
C PHE A 417 -11.79 32.67 15.77
N CYS A 418 -11.69 34.00 15.66
CA CYS A 418 -11.08 34.86 16.67
C CYS A 418 -12.03 35.22 17.82
#